data_AF-A0A1R0LEZ7-F1
#
_entry.id   AF-A0A1R0LEZ7-F1
#
_cell.length_a   1.000
_cell.length_b   1.000
_cell.length_c   1.000
_cell.angle_alpha   90.00
_cell.angle_beta   90.00
_cell.angle_gamma   90.00
#
_symmetry.space_group_name_H-M   'P 1'
#
loop_
_entity.id
_entity.type
_entity.pdbx_description
1 polymer ?
#
loop_
_entity_poly.entity_id
_entity_poly.type
_entity_poly.pdbx_seq_one_letter_code
_entity_poly.pdbx_strand_id
1 'polypeptide(L)'
;MELLRRSRARLVIALLMAAGLVLAGSGAASATARAEIPAPDGSGISATVLFHGQVVPQPYHPDPDAAFGDRKCRQIYHDYDPTPGCGGFKLDFTLHNVRSRPGYQAGLYSTDYYFNSYADTARTFGCLRPDGTFDHRTAFVVRSEHEQLMRTYYFTEANWVISDLRSNPTQDSGPQFYVNFPAVQVNCPDGMTPTQFGLKVTNVSLTIADDNVFGHTTWTTPGPFYA
;
A
#
# COMPACT_ATOMS: atom_id res chain seq x y z
N MET A 1 9.07 -63.15 -12.43
CA MET A 1 8.71 -62.11 -11.43
C MET A 1 9.15 -60.72 -11.92
N GLU A 2 8.84 -60.34 -13.16
CA GLU A 2 9.37 -59.11 -13.80
C GLU A 2 8.31 -58.24 -14.48
N LEU A 3 7.08 -58.74 -14.68
CA LEU A 3 6.02 -58.00 -15.37
C LEU A 3 5.29 -56.97 -14.48
N LEU A 4 5.41 -57.06 -13.15
CA LEU A 4 4.84 -56.11 -12.19
C LEU A 4 5.73 -54.87 -11.95
N ARG A 5 6.98 -54.87 -12.42
CA ARG A 5 7.93 -53.76 -12.25
C ARG A 5 7.81 -52.69 -13.33
N ARG A 6 7.32 -53.06 -14.52
CA ARG A 6 7.22 -52.18 -15.70
C ARG A 6 5.99 -51.24 -15.68
N SER A 7 4.91 -51.64 -15.02
CA SER A 7 3.68 -50.84 -14.92
C SER A 7 3.75 -49.71 -13.88
N ARG A 8 4.60 -49.85 -12.85
CA ARG A 8 4.80 -48.80 -11.83
C ARG A 8 5.69 -47.64 -12.31
N ALA A 9 6.61 -47.90 -13.23
CA ALA A 9 7.49 -46.86 -13.77
C ALA A 9 6.76 -45.85 -14.67
N ARG A 10 5.69 -46.27 -15.37
CA ARG A 10 4.90 -45.38 -16.24
C ARG A 10 3.95 -44.47 -15.47
N LEU A 11 3.47 -44.88 -14.30
CA LEU A 11 2.61 -44.03 -13.47
C LEU A 11 3.39 -42.86 -12.83
N VAL A 12 4.65 -43.08 -12.46
CA VAL A 12 5.50 -42.04 -11.84
C VAL A 12 5.88 -40.95 -12.84
N ILE A 13 6.09 -41.28 -14.12
CA ILE A 13 6.43 -40.30 -15.17
C ILE A 13 5.20 -39.46 -15.55
N ALA A 14 4.00 -40.04 -15.56
CA ALA A 14 2.77 -39.28 -15.83
C ALA A 14 2.41 -38.28 -14.71
N LEU A 15 2.72 -38.62 -13.45
CA LEU A 15 2.52 -37.72 -12.30
C LEU A 15 3.51 -36.56 -12.25
N LEU A 16 4.72 -36.72 -12.82
CA LEU A 16 5.71 -35.63 -12.89
C LEU A 16 5.41 -34.62 -14.00
N MET A 17 4.72 -35.03 -15.08
CA MET A 17 4.32 -34.10 -16.17
C MET A 17 3.03 -33.32 -15.85
N ALA A 18 2.19 -33.80 -14.93
CA ALA A 18 1.04 -33.05 -14.42
C ALA A 18 1.42 -31.97 -13.40
N ALA A 19 2.61 -32.04 -12.79
CA ALA A 19 3.14 -31.01 -11.91
C ALA A 19 3.88 -29.87 -12.66
N GLY A 20 4.25 -30.09 -13.93
CA GLY A 20 5.04 -29.14 -14.73
C GLY A 20 4.21 -28.10 -15.51
N LEU A 21 2.89 -28.27 -15.61
CA LEU A 21 2.00 -27.38 -16.36
C LEU A 21 1.12 -26.46 -15.49
N VAL A 22 1.51 -26.24 -14.23
CA VAL A 22 0.94 -25.19 -13.37
C VAL A 22 1.88 -23.97 -13.28
N LEU A 23 2.99 -23.96 -14.03
CA LEU A 23 3.99 -22.88 -14.02
C LEU A 23 3.87 -21.88 -15.18
N ALA A 24 2.75 -21.88 -15.90
CA ALA A 24 2.34 -20.77 -16.77
C ALA A 24 1.03 -20.13 -16.26
N GLY A 25 0.92 -20.00 -14.94
CA GLY A 25 -0.02 -19.06 -14.33
C GLY A 25 0.43 -17.65 -14.69
N SER A 26 -0.48 -16.89 -15.30
CA SER A 26 -0.43 -15.44 -15.48
C SER A 26 0.41 -14.76 -14.39
N GLY A 27 1.41 -14.00 -14.84
CA GLY A 27 2.52 -13.44 -14.06
C GLY A 27 2.21 -13.21 -12.58
N ALA A 28 3.07 -13.78 -11.74
CA ALA A 28 3.09 -13.55 -10.30
C ALA A 28 3.01 -12.05 -10.00
N ALA A 29 1.80 -11.56 -9.69
CA ALA A 29 1.62 -10.33 -8.96
C ALA A 29 2.14 -10.60 -7.55
N SER A 30 3.42 -10.33 -7.33
CA SER A 30 3.95 -10.23 -5.96
C SER A 30 3.18 -9.12 -5.27
N ALA A 31 2.32 -9.46 -4.32
CA ALA A 31 1.75 -8.51 -3.38
C ALA A 31 2.86 -8.16 -2.39
N THR A 32 3.80 -7.29 -2.79
CA THR A 32 4.88 -6.90 -1.89
C THR A 32 4.29 -5.92 -0.90
N ALA A 33 4.13 -6.29 0.38
CA ALA A 33 3.68 -5.35 1.42
C ALA A 33 4.76 -4.32 1.78
N ARG A 34 6.01 -4.59 1.41
CA ARG A 34 7.18 -3.77 1.75
C ARG A 34 8.06 -3.60 0.52
N ALA A 35 8.58 -2.40 0.29
CA ALA A 35 9.54 -2.15 -0.78
C ALA A 35 10.71 -1.30 -0.28
N GLU A 36 11.92 -1.71 -0.65
CA GLU A 36 13.13 -0.94 -0.41
C GLU A 36 13.36 0.02 -1.57
N ILE A 37 13.72 1.26 -1.25
CA ILE A 37 14.03 2.35 -2.17
C ILE A 37 15.49 2.73 -1.91
N PRO A 38 16.42 2.35 -2.79
CA PRO A 38 17.82 2.69 -2.59
C PRO A 38 18.03 4.20 -2.58
N ALA A 39 19.10 4.64 -1.94
CA ALA A 39 19.51 6.03 -2.00
C ALA A 39 19.88 6.40 -3.45
N PRO A 40 19.61 7.65 -3.90
CA PRO A 40 19.98 8.10 -5.24
C PRO A 40 21.49 7.96 -5.53
N ASP A 41 22.31 8.15 -4.50
CA ASP A 41 23.74 7.88 -4.48
C ASP A 41 24.07 6.88 -3.36
N GLY A 42 25.12 6.06 -3.52
CA GLY A 42 25.43 4.95 -2.60
C GLY A 42 25.74 5.32 -1.13
N SER A 43 25.71 6.61 -0.79
CA SER A 43 25.88 7.15 0.58
C SER A 43 24.73 8.05 1.04
N GLY A 44 23.67 8.18 0.24
CA GLY A 44 22.51 9.00 0.55
C GLY A 44 21.57 8.37 1.57
N ILE A 45 20.45 9.04 1.78
CA ILE A 45 19.34 8.50 2.56
C ILE A 45 18.57 7.54 1.64
N SER A 46 18.45 6.28 2.05
CA SER A 46 17.52 5.33 1.42
C SER A 46 16.22 5.26 2.22
N ALA A 47 15.19 4.66 1.65
CA ALA A 47 13.91 4.50 2.34
C ALA A 47 13.39 3.06 2.22
N THR A 48 12.64 2.61 3.21
CA THR A 48 11.73 1.49 3.06
C THR A 48 10.31 2.03 3.17
N VAL A 49 9.41 1.58 2.30
CA VAL A 49 7.96 1.78 2.48
C VAL A 49 7.29 0.46 2.88
N LEU A 50 6.36 0.54 3.84
CA LEU A 50 5.47 -0.52 4.27
C LEU A 50 4.02 -0.13 3.96
N PHE A 51 3.36 -0.92 3.12
CA PHE A 51 1.92 -0.89 2.88
C PHE A 51 1.22 -1.83 3.86
N HIS A 52 0.28 -1.29 4.61
CA HIS A 52 -0.46 -2.04 5.63
C HIS A 52 -1.81 -1.39 5.94
N GLY A 53 -2.54 -1.98 6.89
CA GLY A 53 -3.83 -1.44 7.36
C GLY A 53 -4.88 -1.36 6.25
N GLN A 54 -4.71 -2.12 5.17
CA GLN A 54 -5.58 -2.08 4.01
C GLN A 54 -7.00 -2.56 4.37
N VAL A 55 -8.00 -1.85 3.87
CA VAL A 55 -9.41 -2.20 4.01
C VAL A 55 -10.05 -2.16 2.64
N VAL A 56 -10.56 -3.32 2.20
CA VAL A 56 -11.33 -3.50 0.97
C VAL A 56 -12.77 -3.85 1.36
N PRO A 57 -13.73 -2.91 1.20
CA PRO A 57 -15.10 -3.11 1.66
C PRO A 57 -15.83 -4.28 0.98
N GLN A 58 -16.31 -5.22 1.79
CA GLN A 58 -17.12 -6.36 1.34
C GLN A 58 -18.20 -6.68 2.40
N PRO A 59 -19.44 -6.17 2.27
CA PRO A 59 -19.98 -5.38 1.17
C PRO A 59 -19.54 -3.90 1.19
N TYR A 60 -19.67 -3.22 0.06
CA TYR A 60 -19.40 -1.78 -0.09
C TYR A 60 -20.65 -0.96 0.26
N HIS A 61 -20.68 -0.36 1.44
CA HIS A 61 -21.84 0.39 1.96
C HIS A 61 -21.41 1.68 2.66
N PRO A 62 -20.84 2.65 1.92
CA PRO A 62 -20.41 3.92 2.49
C PRO A 62 -21.60 4.71 3.04
N ASP A 63 -21.30 5.63 3.95
CA ASP A 63 -22.13 6.75 4.35
C ASP A 63 -21.26 8.01 4.24
N PRO A 64 -21.42 8.81 3.15
CA PRO A 64 -20.58 9.97 2.92
C PRO A 64 -20.84 11.11 3.92
N ASP A 65 -21.98 11.10 4.60
CA ASP A 65 -22.39 12.14 5.54
C ASP A 65 -22.06 11.78 7.00
N ALA A 66 -21.83 10.49 7.27
CA ALA A 66 -21.39 10.03 8.58
C ALA A 66 -20.07 10.71 9.01
N ALA A 67 -20.11 11.31 10.19
CA ALA A 67 -18.92 11.84 10.85
C ALA A 67 -18.06 10.72 11.45
N PHE A 68 -18.69 9.71 12.06
CA PHE A 68 -18.01 8.64 12.79
C PHE A 68 -18.56 7.25 12.40
N GLY A 69 -17.83 6.20 12.77
CA GLY A 69 -18.21 4.80 12.59
C GLY A 69 -17.75 4.17 11.29
N ASP A 70 -18.05 2.88 11.13
CA ASP A 70 -17.47 2.03 10.09
C ASP A 70 -17.82 2.44 8.67
N ARG A 71 -18.90 3.21 8.48
CA ARG A 71 -19.39 3.63 7.17
C ARG A 71 -18.86 4.99 6.72
N LYS A 72 -18.19 5.74 7.59
CA LYS A 72 -17.73 7.10 7.28
C LYS A 72 -16.70 7.09 6.15
N CYS A 73 -16.86 7.97 5.19
CA CYS A 73 -15.78 8.31 4.24
C CYS A 73 -15.05 9.58 4.64
N ARG A 74 -15.68 10.41 5.48
CA ARG A 74 -15.11 11.67 5.93
C ARG A 74 -13.91 11.42 6.84
N GLN A 75 -12.99 12.35 6.77
CA GLN A 75 -11.83 12.37 7.65
C GLN A 75 -12.08 13.34 8.78
N ILE A 76 -11.75 12.90 9.98
CA ILE A 76 -11.82 13.73 11.18
C ILE A 76 -10.41 13.81 11.76
N TYR A 77 -10.09 14.96 12.33
CA TYR A 77 -8.83 15.19 13.00
C TYR A 77 -8.60 14.13 14.10
N HIS A 78 -7.39 13.54 14.13
CA HIS A 78 -7.01 12.37 14.94
C HIS A 78 -7.64 11.01 14.58
N ASP A 79 -8.26 10.91 13.41
CA ASP A 79 -8.83 9.66 12.90
C ASP A 79 -8.07 9.24 11.61
N TYR A 80 -7.03 8.43 11.81
CA TYR A 80 -6.04 8.06 10.79
C TYR A 80 -6.20 6.63 10.27
N ASP A 81 -7.42 6.11 10.31
CA ASP A 81 -7.74 4.74 9.92
C ASP A 81 -8.68 4.70 8.72
N PRO A 82 -8.41 3.81 7.74
CA PRO A 82 -9.38 3.50 6.70
C PRO A 82 -10.58 2.76 7.30
N THR A 83 -11.76 2.93 6.69
CA THR A 83 -13.01 2.42 7.25
C THR A 83 -13.57 1.25 6.43
N PRO A 84 -14.30 0.31 7.06
CA PRO A 84 -14.97 -0.76 6.34
C PRO A 84 -15.94 -0.31 5.24
N GLY A 85 -16.51 0.90 5.33
CA GLY A 85 -17.48 1.40 4.36
C GLY A 85 -16.86 2.00 3.10
N CYS A 86 -15.69 2.63 3.21
CA CYS A 86 -15.10 3.39 2.11
C CYS A 86 -13.74 2.84 1.67
N GLY A 87 -13.10 2.06 2.54
CA GLY A 87 -11.82 1.44 2.30
C GLY A 87 -10.66 2.43 2.33
N GLY A 88 -9.46 1.89 2.21
CA GLY A 88 -8.23 2.67 2.25
C GLY A 88 -7.05 1.83 2.69
N PHE A 89 -5.97 2.50 3.07
CA PHE A 89 -4.71 1.88 3.44
C PHE A 89 -3.81 2.86 4.19
N LYS A 90 -2.68 2.35 4.69
CA LYS A 90 -1.61 3.13 5.31
C LYS A 90 -0.28 2.87 4.64
N LEU A 91 0.57 3.89 4.63
CA LEU A 91 1.97 3.79 4.23
C LEU A 91 2.86 4.32 5.33
N ASP A 92 3.77 3.48 5.80
CA ASP A 92 4.82 3.89 6.73
C ASP A 92 6.14 3.89 6.00
N PHE A 93 6.86 5.02 6.07
CA PHE A 93 8.21 5.13 5.55
C PHE A 93 9.22 5.02 6.69
N THR A 94 10.31 4.32 6.43
CA THR A 94 11.49 4.30 7.29
C THR A 94 12.65 4.88 6.49
N LEU A 95 13.22 5.99 6.97
CA LEU A 95 14.37 6.63 6.34
C LEU A 95 15.66 6.10 6.97
N HIS A 96 16.51 5.53 6.14
CA HIS A 96 17.77 4.93 6.55
C HIS A 96 18.92 5.91 6.36
N ASN A 97 19.97 5.75 7.16
CA ASN A 97 21.21 6.51 7.01
C ASN A 97 21.08 8.03 7.26
N VAL A 98 19.96 8.53 7.77
CA VAL A 98 19.76 9.96 8.10
C VAL A 98 20.84 10.47 9.07
N ARG A 99 21.25 9.63 10.02
CA ARG A 99 22.23 9.99 11.07
C ARG A 99 23.64 10.26 10.56
N SER A 100 23.98 9.75 9.36
CA SER A 100 25.28 10.03 8.74
C SER A 100 25.33 11.40 8.07
N ARG A 101 24.19 12.11 8.02
CA ARG A 101 24.11 13.34 7.25
C ARG A 101 24.75 14.51 8.00
N PRO A 102 25.55 15.35 7.30
CA PRO A 102 26.25 16.47 7.93
C PRO A 102 25.33 17.38 8.75
N GLY A 103 24.14 17.74 8.23
CA GLY A 103 23.21 18.57 8.98
C GLY A 103 22.62 17.88 10.21
N TYR A 104 22.37 16.57 10.16
CA TYR A 104 21.94 15.82 11.35
C TYR A 104 23.04 15.83 12.42
N GLN A 105 24.29 15.53 12.03
CA GLN A 105 25.45 15.51 12.93
C GLN A 105 25.78 16.88 13.52
N ALA A 106 25.57 17.95 12.73
CA ALA A 106 25.69 19.34 13.18
C ALA A 106 24.54 19.79 14.09
N GLY A 107 23.55 18.93 14.36
CA GLY A 107 22.42 19.24 15.23
C GLY A 107 21.38 20.17 14.60
N LEU A 108 21.38 20.33 13.28
CA LEU A 108 20.42 21.19 12.57
C LEU A 108 19.00 20.62 12.65
N TYR A 109 18.04 21.51 12.47
CA TYR A 109 16.63 21.20 12.27
C TYR A 109 16.31 21.23 10.76
N SER A 110 15.24 20.58 10.35
CA SER A 110 14.75 20.65 8.97
C SER A 110 14.29 22.08 8.63
N THR A 111 14.59 22.55 7.42
CA THR A 111 14.04 23.80 6.86
C THR A 111 12.65 23.61 6.29
N ASP A 112 12.29 22.40 5.87
CA ASP A 112 10.92 22.03 5.49
C ASP A 112 10.14 21.56 6.73
N TYR A 113 8.84 21.81 6.74
CA TYR A 113 7.98 21.43 7.86
C TYR A 113 7.47 19.99 7.70
N TYR A 114 7.01 19.60 6.51
CA TYR A 114 6.34 18.31 6.28
C TYR A 114 6.97 17.51 5.15
N PHE A 115 7.04 16.20 5.36
CA PHE A 115 7.11 15.26 4.23
C PHE A 115 5.77 15.21 3.48
N ASN A 116 5.84 14.99 2.16
CA ASN A 116 4.68 14.75 1.31
C ASN A 116 4.78 13.39 0.65
N SER A 117 3.67 12.68 0.55
CA SER A 117 3.61 11.38 -0.14
C SER A 117 2.49 11.37 -1.16
N TYR A 118 2.74 10.64 -2.25
CA TYR A 118 1.78 10.46 -3.35
C TYR A 118 1.74 9.01 -3.78
N ALA A 119 0.62 8.56 -4.32
CA ALA A 119 0.51 7.26 -4.97
C ALA A 119 -0.54 7.26 -6.08
N ASP A 120 -0.40 6.31 -6.99
CA ASP A 120 -1.47 5.94 -7.91
C ASP A 120 -2.34 4.86 -7.27
N THR A 121 -3.66 4.98 -7.41
CA THR A 121 -4.59 3.96 -6.93
C THR A 121 -5.48 3.46 -8.07
N ALA A 122 -5.78 2.16 -8.04
CA ALA A 122 -6.81 1.56 -8.87
C ALA A 122 -7.70 0.68 -8.00
N ARG A 123 -8.96 1.11 -7.84
CA ARG A 123 -9.98 0.42 -7.05
C ARG A 123 -10.98 -0.24 -7.98
N THR A 124 -11.12 -1.55 -7.87
CA THR A 124 -12.07 -2.33 -8.68
C THR A 124 -13.36 -2.49 -7.89
N PHE A 125 -14.46 -2.01 -8.46
CA PHE A 125 -15.81 -2.12 -7.90
C PHE A 125 -16.68 -3.04 -8.77
N GLY A 126 -17.79 -3.49 -8.21
CA GLY A 126 -18.82 -4.24 -8.92
C GLY A 126 -19.87 -4.75 -7.95
N CYS A 127 -20.52 -5.85 -8.32
CA CYS A 127 -21.63 -6.42 -7.57
C CYS A 127 -21.37 -7.87 -7.18
N LEU A 128 -21.76 -8.24 -5.96
CA LEU A 128 -21.88 -9.62 -5.51
C LEU A 128 -23.27 -10.14 -5.88
N ARG A 129 -23.33 -11.36 -6.41
CA ARG A 129 -24.57 -12.12 -6.59
C ARG A 129 -25.15 -12.55 -5.24
N PRO A 130 -26.42 -13.00 -5.19
CA PRO A 130 -27.02 -13.54 -3.96
C PRO A 130 -26.22 -14.70 -3.32
N ASP A 131 -25.45 -15.43 -4.11
CA ASP A 131 -24.57 -16.52 -3.64
C ASP A 131 -23.21 -16.03 -3.10
N GLY A 132 -22.98 -14.72 -3.05
CA GLY A 132 -21.75 -14.10 -2.58
C GLY A 132 -20.62 -14.04 -3.62
N THR A 133 -20.84 -14.51 -4.86
CA THR A 133 -19.82 -14.47 -5.91
C THR A 133 -19.75 -13.10 -6.58
N PHE A 134 -18.54 -12.63 -6.88
CA PHE A 134 -18.35 -11.39 -7.64
C PHE A 134 -18.77 -11.57 -9.10
N ASP A 135 -19.65 -10.70 -9.61
CA ASP A 135 -20.02 -10.66 -11.02
C ASP A 135 -19.08 -9.74 -11.79
N HIS A 136 -18.03 -10.30 -12.38
CA HIS A 136 -17.06 -9.56 -13.20
C HIS A 136 -17.69 -8.77 -14.37
N ARG A 137 -18.92 -9.08 -14.81
CA ARG A 137 -19.61 -8.31 -15.86
C ARG A 137 -20.07 -6.94 -15.38
N THR A 138 -20.18 -6.76 -14.07
CA THR A 138 -20.53 -5.47 -13.44
C THR A 138 -19.29 -4.65 -13.06
N ALA A 139 -18.10 -5.19 -13.31
CA ALA A 139 -16.88 -4.62 -12.81
C ALA A 139 -16.49 -3.31 -13.52
N PHE A 140 -16.07 -2.33 -12.74
CA PHE A 140 -15.43 -1.11 -13.24
C PHE A 140 -14.30 -0.68 -12.31
N VAL A 141 -13.38 0.13 -12.82
CA VAL A 141 -12.18 0.56 -12.08
C VAL A 141 -12.17 2.07 -11.95
N VAL A 142 -12.05 2.56 -10.72
CA VAL A 142 -11.77 3.97 -10.42
C VAL A 142 -10.27 4.13 -10.24
N ARG A 143 -9.67 5.03 -11.01
CA ARG A 143 -8.23 5.33 -10.97
C ARG A 143 -7.99 6.74 -10.46
N SER A 144 -7.03 6.87 -9.56
CA SER A 144 -6.43 8.15 -9.19
C SER A 144 -4.95 8.10 -9.53
N GLU A 145 -4.43 9.11 -10.22
CA GLU A 145 -3.02 9.25 -10.54
C GLU A 145 -2.41 10.36 -9.69
N HIS A 146 -1.23 10.11 -9.14
CA HIS A 146 -0.47 11.05 -8.32
C HIS A 146 -1.30 11.68 -7.19
N GLU A 147 -2.13 10.88 -6.52
CA GLU A 147 -2.97 11.33 -5.42
C GLU A 147 -2.11 11.62 -4.19
N GLN A 148 -2.20 12.83 -3.65
CA GLN A 148 -1.52 13.17 -2.41
C GLN A 148 -2.17 12.41 -1.25
N LEU A 149 -1.35 11.69 -0.48
CA LEU A 149 -1.82 10.92 0.67
C LEU A 149 -1.99 11.83 1.89
N MET A 150 -2.91 11.45 2.78
CA MET A 150 -3.16 12.26 3.97
C MET A 150 -2.08 12.04 5.01
N ARG A 151 -1.70 13.15 5.64
CA ARG A 151 -0.69 13.19 6.69
C ARG A 151 -1.27 12.68 7.99
N THR A 152 -0.61 11.71 8.61
CA THR A 152 -0.86 11.39 10.02
C THR A 152 -0.26 12.52 10.87
N TYR A 153 -1.05 13.11 11.77
CA TYR A 153 -0.61 14.27 12.55
C TYR A 153 0.64 13.96 13.37
N TYR A 154 1.50 14.97 13.41
CA TYR A 154 2.90 15.01 13.86
C TYR A 154 3.86 14.02 13.20
N PHE A 155 3.44 12.80 12.83
CA PHE A 155 4.33 11.78 12.27
C PHE A 155 4.97 12.18 10.94
N THR A 156 4.32 13.06 10.17
CA THR A 156 4.86 13.57 8.89
C THR A 156 5.73 14.81 9.03
N GLU A 157 5.88 15.35 10.25
CA GLU A 157 6.70 16.53 10.49
C GLU A 157 8.19 16.17 10.46
N ALA A 158 8.96 16.90 9.66
CA ALA A 158 10.37 16.59 9.47
C ALA A 158 11.18 16.72 10.77
N ASN A 159 10.86 17.72 11.59
CA ASN A 159 11.48 17.91 12.90
C ASN A 159 11.03 16.88 13.93
N TRP A 160 9.82 16.32 13.80
CA TRP A 160 9.41 15.18 14.63
C TRP A 160 10.25 13.93 14.30
N VAL A 161 10.44 13.62 13.02
CA VAL A 161 11.30 12.49 12.59
C VAL A 161 12.73 12.67 13.11
N ILE A 162 13.31 13.88 13.02
CA ILE A 162 14.63 14.18 13.60
C ILE A 162 14.63 13.94 15.12
N SER A 163 13.60 14.40 15.82
CA SER A 163 13.48 14.22 17.28
C SER A 163 13.38 12.75 17.67
N ASP A 164 12.62 11.95 16.92
CA ASP A 164 12.48 10.52 17.15
C ASP A 164 13.82 9.79 16.92
N LEU A 165 14.52 10.11 15.83
CA LEU A 165 15.86 9.56 15.55
C LEU A 165 16.89 9.88 16.66
N ARG A 166 16.79 11.06 17.28
CA ARG A 166 17.64 11.47 18.41
C ARG A 166 17.26 10.75 19.70
N SER A 167 15.98 10.53 19.92
CA SER A 167 15.45 9.86 21.12
C SER A 167 15.68 8.34 21.07
N ASN A 168 15.69 7.77 19.87
CA ASN A 168 15.86 6.34 19.62
C ASN A 168 17.11 6.07 18.76
N PRO A 169 18.33 6.17 19.32
CA PRO A 169 19.58 6.21 18.53
C PRO A 169 19.90 4.92 17.77
N THR A 170 19.23 3.81 18.07
CA THR A 170 19.45 2.50 17.45
C THR A 170 18.42 2.14 16.38
N GLN A 171 17.41 2.98 16.15
CA GLN A 171 16.29 2.68 15.24
C GLN A 171 16.14 3.75 14.17
N ASP A 172 15.92 3.36 12.93
CA ASP A 172 15.53 4.31 11.89
C ASP A 172 14.05 4.72 12.06
N SER A 173 13.69 5.87 11.51
CA SER A 173 12.36 6.46 11.64
C SER A 173 11.97 7.16 10.35
N GLY A 174 10.69 7.48 10.20
CA GLY A 174 10.19 8.19 9.03
C GLY A 174 8.70 8.51 9.11
N PRO A 175 8.18 9.17 8.06
CA PRO A 175 6.84 9.70 8.05
C PRO A 175 5.77 8.62 7.78
N GLN A 176 4.57 8.84 8.32
CA GLN A 176 3.42 7.94 8.18
C GLN A 176 2.25 8.64 7.50
N PHE A 177 1.60 7.93 6.57
CA PHE A 177 0.49 8.43 5.78
C PHE A 177 -0.67 7.43 5.77
N TYR A 178 -1.86 7.94 5.51
CA TYR A 178 -3.05 7.11 5.38
C TYR A 178 -3.96 7.63 4.27
N VAL A 179 -4.88 6.77 3.85
CA VAL A 179 -5.97 7.10 2.95
C VAL A 179 -7.26 6.54 3.53
N ASN A 180 -8.30 7.35 3.61
CA ASN A 180 -9.68 6.88 3.68
C ASN A 180 -10.38 7.43 2.44
N PHE A 181 -10.85 6.54 1.56
CA PHE A 181 -11.29 6.99 0.25
C PHE A 181 -12.64 7.72 0.29
N PRO A 182 -12.91 8.62 -0.66
CA PRO A 182 -14.26 9.12 -0.89
C PRO A 182 -15.18 8.00 -1.39
N ALA A 183 -16.48 8.16 -1.11
CA ALA A 183 -17.51 7.28 -1.61
C ALA A 183 -17.56 7.28 -3.15
N VAL A 184 -17.81 6.10 -3.72
CA VAL A 184 -18.02 5.87 -5.15
C VAL A 184 -19.42 5.31 -5.32
N GLN A 185 -20.20 5.84 -6.25
CA GLN A 185 -21.51 5.27 -6.53
C GLN A 185 -21.35 3.95 -7.28
N VAL A 186 -21.91 2.87 -6.73
CA VAL A 186 -21.94 1.54 -7.35
C VAL A 186 -23.40 1.12 -7.47
N ASN A 187 -23.91 1.08 -8.70
CA ASN A 187 -25.29 0.69 -8.96
C ASN A 187 -25.33 -0.80 -9.30
N CYS A 188 -26.06 -1.58 -8.51
CA CYS A 188 -26.20 -3.02 -8.72
C CYS A 188 -27.62 -3.39 -9.18
N PRO A 189 -27.77 -4.41 -10.04
CA PRO A 189 -29.07 -4.99 -10.36
C PRO A 189 -29.78 -5.50 -9.10
N ASP A 190 -31.11 -5.63 -9.18
CA ASP A 190 -31.93 -6.14 -8.09
C ASP A 190 -31.43 -7.50 -7.57
N GLY A 191 -31.34 -7.61 -6.24
CA GLY A 191 -30.83 -8.80 -5.55
C GLY A 191 -29.31 -8.93 -5.51
N MET A 192 -28.55 -7.99 -6.09
CA MET A 192 -27.09 -7.95 -5.97
C MET A 192 -26.62 -6.89 -4.97
N THR A 193 -25.43 -7.09 -4.41
CA THR A 193 -24.87 -6.20 -3.37
C THR A 193 -23.61 -5.51 -3.88
N PRO A 194 -23.50 -4.16 -3.78
CA PRO A 194 -22.26 -3.46 -4.11
C PRO A 194 -21.05 -3.96 -3.33
N THR A 195 -19.89 -4.00 -3.98
CA THR A 195 -18.63 -4.40 -3.34
C THR A 195 -17.41 -3.72 -3.98
N GLN A 196 -16.35 -3.57 -3.19
CA GLN A 196 -15.01 -3.34 -3.71
C GLN A 196 -14.30 -4.69 -3.81
N PHE A 197 -13.92 -5.09 -5.01
CA PHE A 197 -13.29 -6.37 -5.26
C PHE A 197 -11.79 -6.34 -4.97
N GLY A 198 -11.12 -5.21 -5.22
CA GLY A 198 -9.69 -5.11 -4.98
C GLY A 198 -9.18 -3.69 -4.98
N LEU A 199 -8.01 -3.52 -4.38
CA LEU A 199 -7.26 -2.27 -4.33
C LEU A 199 -5.83 -2.53 -4.81
N LYS A 200 -5.39 -1.73 -5.78
CA LYS A 200 -4.01 -1.69 -6.24
C LYS A 200 -3.43 -0.31 -5.96
N VAL A 201 -2.23 -0.28 -5.38
CA VAL A 201 -1.46 0.96 -5.15
C VAL A 201 -0.11 0.84 -5.87
N THR A 202 0.24 1.85 -6.65
CA THR A 202 1.47 1.89 -7.47
C THR A 202 2.12 3.27 -7.42
N ASN A 203 3.35 3.37 -7.92
CA ASN A 203 4.06 4.65 -8.06
C ASN A 203 4.05 5.48 -6.77
N VAL A 204 4.31 4.81 -5.65
CA VAL A 204 4.40 5.47 -4.35
C VAL A 204 5.64 6.34 -4.33
N SER A 205 5.48 7.58 -3.89
CA SER A 205 6.57 8.51 -3.70
C SER A 205 6.52 9.21 -2.34
N LEU A 206 7.69 9.57 -1.83
CA LEU A 206 7.89 10.43 -0.67
C LEU A 206 8.82 11.56 -1.08
N THR A 207 8.49 12.80 -0.76
CA THR A 207 9.28 13.98 -1.13
C THR A 207 9.41 14.98 0.02
N ILE A 208 10.54 15.67 0.05
CA ILE A 208 10.85 16.78 0.96
C ILE A 208 11.82 17.75 0.27
N ALA A 209 11.73 19.03 0.60
CA ALA A 209 12.64 20.07 0.12
C ALA A 209 13.38 20.71 1.32
N ASP A 210 14.29 19.97 1.93
CA ASP A 210 15.02 20.37 3.13
C ASP A 210 16.50 20.62 2.85
N ASP A 211 16.98 21.84 3.08
CA ASP A 211 18.38 22.20 2.85
C ASP A 211 19.33 21.70 3.95
N ASN A 212 18.80 21.32 5.12
CA ASN A 212 19.64 21.02 6.27
C ASN A 212 19.98 19.52 6.39
N VAL A 213 18.99 18.64 6.47
CA VAL A 213 19.18 17.24 6.88
C VAL A 213 18.87 16.24 5.76
N PHE A 214 17.71 16.35 5.15
CA PHE A 214 17.15 15.37 4.22
C PHE A 214 17.47 15.66 2.75
N GLY A 215 17.92 16.87 2.43
CA GLY A 215 18.13 17.31 1.06
C GLY A 215 16.80 17.56 0.32
N HIS A 216 16.94 17.82 -0.97
CA HIS A 216 15.82 17.90 -1.91
C HIS A 216 15.69 16.54 -2.58
N THR A 217 14.93 15.66 -1.95
CA THR A 217 14.92 14.24 -2.31
C THR A 217 13.50 13.75 -2.55
N THR A 218 13.37 12.93 -3.59
CA THR A 218 12.16 12.13 -3.82
C THR A 218 12.56 10.65 -3.82
N TRP A 219 11.96 9.86 -2.94
CA TRP A 219 12.06 8.40 -2.92
C TRP A 219 10.85 7.82 -3.62
N THR A 220 11.06 6.93 -4.59
CA THR A 220 9.97 6.34 -5.38
C THR A 220 10.07 4.82 -5.46
N THR A 221 8.93 4.13 -5.40
CA THR A 221 8.82 2.72 -5.77
C THR A 221 7.63 2.52 -6.71
N PRO A 222 7.78 1.72 -7.78
CA PRO A 222 6.68 1.48 -8.72
C PRO A 222 5.52 0.67 -8.10
N GLY A 223 5.75 -0.03 -6.98
CA GLY A 223 4.83 -1.08 -6.52
C GLY A 223 4.81 -2.26 -7.51
N PRO A 224 3.71 -3.03 -7.61
CA PRO A 224 2.40 -2.80 -7.01
C PRO A 224 2.23 -3.39 -5.60
N PHE A 225 1.52 -2.66 -4.75
CA PHE A 225 0.91 -3.16 -3.53
C PHE A 225 -0.53 -3.57 -3.84
N TYR A 226 -0.96 -4.74 -3.37
CA TYR A 226 -2.30 -5.26 -3.59
C TYR A 226 -2.99 -5.56 -2.26
N ALA A 227 -4.30 -5.36 -2.26
CA ALA A 227 -5.22 -5.69 -1.19
C ALA A 227 -6.50 -6.29 -1.76
#